data_AF-A0AAW9EGR9-F1
#
_entry.id   AF-A0AAW9EGR9-F1
#
_cell.length_a   1.000
_cell.length_b   1.000
_cell.length_c   1.000
_cell.angle_alpha   90.00
_cell.angle_beta   90.00
_cell.angle_gamma   90.00
#
_symmetry.space_group_name_H-M   'P 1'
#
loop_
_entity.id
_entity.type
_entity.pdbx_description
1 polymer ?
#
loop_
_entity_poly.entity_id
_entity_poly.type
_entity_poly.pdbx_seq_one_letter_code
_entity_poly.pdbx_strand_id
1 'polypeptide(L)'
;ALTQAAAKEYASAGITVNAYCPGIVGTDMWVEIDERFAEITGAPKGETYKKYVDGIALGRAQTPDDVAALVSFLASDDSDYIT
;
A
#
# COMPACT_ATOMS: atom_id res chain seq x y z
N ALA A 1 7.56 10.85 -10.79
CA ALA A 1 8.57 11.09 -11.85
C ALA A 1 9.30 9.80 -12.23
N LEU A 2 9.94 9.09 -11.28
CA LEU A 2 10.71 7.87 -11.57
C LEU A 2 9.91 6.78 -12.29
N THR A 3 8.74 6.39 -11.76
CA THR A 3 7.86 5.35 -12.36
C THR A 3 7.52 5.68 -13.81
N GLN A 4 7.02 6.89 -14.08
CA GLN A 4 6.68 7.32 -15.45
C GLN A 4 7.88 7.40 -16.39
N ALA A 5 9.06 7.81 -15.91
CA ALA A 5 10.26 7.85 -16.73
C ALA A 5 10.70 6.44 -17.13
N ALA A 6 10.73 5.51 -16.17
CA ALA A 6 11.07 4.12 -16.42
C ALA A 6 10.04 3.42 -17.32
N ALA A 7 8.74 3.66 -17.12
CA ALA A 7 7.67 3.15 -17.98
C ALA A 7 7.90 3.54 -19.46
N LYS A 8 8.24 4.81 -19.70
CA LYS A 8 8.52 5.31 -21.06
C LYS A 8 9.78 4.70 -21.66
N GLU A 9 10.85 4.59 -20.88
CA GLU A 9 12.13 4.05 -21.33
C GLU A 9 12.00 2.59 -21.76
N TYR A 10 11.31 1.78 -20.95
CA TYR A 10 11.29 0.32 -21.14
C TYR A 10 10.09 -0.21 -21.93
N ALA A 11 9.11 0.62 -22.28
CA ALA A 11 7.93 0.21 -23.05
C ALA A 11 8.29 -0.47 -24.39
N SER A 12 9.32 0.02 -25.09
CA SER A 12 9.76 -0.57 -26.37
C SER A 12 10.34 -1.98 -26.23
N ALA A 13 10.76 -2.37 -25.02
CA ALA A 13 11.21 -3.71 -24.67
C ALA A 13 10.08 -4.59 -24.10
N GLY A 14 8.84 -4.11 -24.07
CA GLY A 14 7.70 -4.85 -23.51
C GLY A 14 7.71 -4.97 -21.99
N ILE A 15 8.39 -4.05 -21.28
CA ILE A 15 8.45 -4.04 -19.81
C ILE A 15 7.54 -2.93 -19.28
N THR A 16 6.57 -3.29 -18.44
CA THR A 16 5.67 -2.35 -17.75
C THR A 16 6.24 -1.90 -16.41
N VAL A 17 6.01 -0.64 -16.02
CA VAL A 17 6.52 -0.09 -14.75
C VAL A 17 5.41 0.66 -14.01
N ASN A 18 4.82 0.00 -13.02
CA ASN A 18 3.74 0.56 -12.23
C ASN A 18 4.19 0.95 -10.81
N ALA A 19 3.39 1.79 -10.15
CA ALA A 19 3.52 2.07 -8.73
C ALA A 19 2.16 1.87 -8.06
N TYR A 20 2.17 1.30 -6.86
CA TYR A 20 0.98 1.21 -6.02
C TYR A 20 1.23 1.99 -4.72
N CYS A 21 0.19 2.67 -4.24
CA CYS A 21 0.23 3.44 -3.00
C CYS A 21 -0.80 2.82 -2.04
N PRO A 22 -0.40 1.86 -1.19
CA PRO A 22 -1.31 1.22 -0.28
C PRO A 22 -1.75 2.19 0.82
N GLY A 23 -2.95 1.98 1.35
CA GLY A 23 -3.42 2.68 2.55
C GLY A 23 -2.85 2.03 3.81
N ILE A 24 -3.69 1.93 4.85
CA ILE A 24 -3.35 1.17 6.05
C ILE A 24 -3.43 -0.32 5.71
N VAL A 25 -2.32 -1.03 5.87
CA VAL A 25 -2.25 -2.48 5.73
C VAL A 25 -1.99 -3.07 7.12
N GLY A 26 -2.73 -4.10 7.51
CA GLY A 26 -2.54 -4.80 8.77
C GLY A 26 -1.25 -5.62 8.79
N THR A 27 -0.10 -4.96 8.89
CA THR A 27 1.24 -5.54 9.02
C THR A 27 1.90 -5.09 10.32
N ASP A 28 2.99 -5.76 10.69
CA ASP A 28 3.77 -5.43 11.89
C ASP A 28 4.29 -3.98 11.90
N MET A 29 4.46 -3.36 10.72
CA MET A 29 4.79 -1.94 10.61
C MET A 29 3.77 -1.05 11.34
N TRP A 30 2.47 -1.37 11.26
CA TRP A 30 1.45 -0.59 11.96
C TRP A 30 1.39 -0.85 13.46
N VAL A 31 1.88 -2.01 13.92
CA VAL A 31 2.10 -2.27 15.34
C VAL A 31 3.21 -1.33 15.86
N GLU A 32 4.34 -1.28 15.16
CA GLU A 32 5.45 -0.38 15.53
C GLU A 32 5.04 1.09 15.47
N ILE A 33 4.34 1.52 14.42
CA ILE A 33 3.86 2.90 14.30
C ILE A 33 2.95 3.25 15.48
N ASP A 34 2.01 2.39 15.84
CA ASP A 34 1.09 2.63 16.96
C ASP A 34 1.84 2.73 18.30
N GLU A 35 2.82 1.85 18.55
CA GLU A 35 3.66 1.92 19.75
C GLU A 35 4.43 3.25 19.84
N ARG A 36 5.01 3.70 18.72
CA ARG A 36 5.75 4.98 18.67
C ARG A 36 4.82 6.18 18.85
N PHE A 37 3.60 6.11 18.32
CA PHE A 37 2.59 7.14 18.58
C PHE A 37 2.16 7.16 20.05
N ALA A 38 1.99 6.00 20.68
CA ALA A 38 1.69 5.91 22.11
C ALA A 38 2.79 6.56 22.96
N GLU A 39 4.07 6.33 22.63
CA GLU A 39 5.21 6.98 23.30
C GLU A 39 5.19 8.52 23.17
N ILE A 40 4.87 9.03 21.98
CA ILE A 40 4.90 10.47 21.68
C ILE A 40 3.68 11.20 22.26
N THR A 41 2.50 10.57 22.21
CA THR A 41 1.21 11.23 22.47
C THR A 41 0.59 10.86 23.80
N GLY A 42 1.06 9.79 24.44
CA GLY A 42 0.44 9.21 25.64
C GLY A 42 -0.87 8.46 25.37
N ALA A 43 -1.25 8.27 24.10
CA ALA A 43 -2.43 7.50 23.73
C ALA A 43 -2.24 6.01 24.09
N PRO A 44 -3.31 5.31 24.52
CA PRO A 44 -3.32 3.86 24.65
C PRO A 44 -2.87 3.15 23.36
N LYS A 45 -2.09 2.07 23.50
CA LYS A 45 -1.73 1.19 22.38
C LYS A 45 -3.01 0.65 21.71
N GLY A 46 -3.02 0.65 20.39
CA GLY A 46 -4.10 0.26 19.50
C GLY A 46 -5.09 1.38 19.19
N GLU A 47 -5.12 2.47 19.97
CA GLU A 47 -6.09 3.55 19.74
C GLU A 47 -5.74 4.36 18.48
N THR A 48 -4.46 4.57 18.21
CA THR A 48 -4.03 5.30 17.01
C THR A 48 -4.38 4.52 15.77
N TYR A 49 -4.01 3.23 15.73
CA TYR A 49 -4.40 2.34 14.63
C TYR A 49 -5.92 2.33 14.43
N LYS A 50 -6.70 2.11 15.50
CA LYS A 50 -8.16 2.10 15.44
C LYS A 50 -8.73 3.41 14.88
N LYS A 51 -8.25 4.55 15.37
CA LYS A 51 -8.67 5.88 14.89
C LYS A 51 -8.48 6.04 13.39
N TYR A 52 -7.35 5.59 12.86
CA TYR A 52 -7.08 5.68 11.43
C TYR A 52 -7.92 4.70 10.61
N VAL A 53 -8.15 3.47 11.11
CA VAL A 53 -9.04 2.49 10.46
C VAL A 53 -10.50 2.96 10.44
N ASP A 54 -10.98 3.56 11.53
CA ASP A 54 -12.35 4.11 11.62
C ASP A 54 -12.58 5.26 10.61
N GLY A 55 -11.50 5.90 10.14
CA GLY A 55 -11.55 6.92 9.08
C GLY A 55 -11.64 6.36 7.65
N ILE A 56 -11.45 5.05 7.46
CA ILE A 56 -11.51 4.41 6.13
C ILE A 56 -12.96 4.18 5.73
N ALA A 57 -13.36 4.66 4.54
CA ALA A 57 -14.74 4.53 4.05
C ALA A 57 -15.23 3.08 3.92
N LEU A 58 -14.33 2.13 3.64
CA LEU A 58 -14.63 0.69 3.62
C LEU A 58 -14.75 0.05 5.02
N GLY A 59 -14.49 0.81 6.09
CA GLY A 59 -14.61 0.35 7.48
C GLY A 59 -13.57 -0.69 7.92
N ARG A 60 -12.52 -0.91 7.12
CA ARG A 60 -11.45 -1.86 7.41
C ARG A 60 -10.11 -1.40 6.86
N ALA A 61 -9.02 -1.84 7.48
CA ALA A 61 -7.69 -1.81 6.88
C ALA A 61 -7.59 -2.83 5.72
N GLN A 62 -6.59 -2.63 4.86
CA GLN A 62 -6.15 -3.64 3.92
C GLN A 62 -5.50 -4.81 4.66
N THR A 63 -5.63 -5.99 4.09
CA THR A 63 -4.88 -7.19 4.43
C THR A 63 -3.69 -7.33 3.48
N PRO A 64 -2.67 -8.13 3.83
CA PRO A 64 -1.62 -8.50 2.88
C PRO A 64 -2.16 -9.09 1.57
N ASP A 65 -3.26 -9.85 1.63
CA ASP A 65 -3.89 -10.44 0.45
C ASP A 65 -4.53 -9.40 -0.47
N ASP A 66 -5.12 -8.33 0.07
CA ASP A 66 -5.62 -7.21 -0.74
C ASP A 66 -4.49 -6.56 -1.56
N VAL A 67 -3.29 -6.43 -0.96
CA VAL A 67 -2.10 -5.91 -1.64
C VAL A 67 -1.59 -6.91 -2.67
N ALA A 68 -1.47 -8.18 -2.29
CA ALA A 68 -0.98 -9.24 -3.15
C ALA A 68 -1.86 -9.39 -4.40
N ALA A 69 -3.18 -9.28 -4.27
CA ALA A 69 -4.10 -9.35 -5.40
C ALA A 69 -3.83 -8.26 -6.45
N LEU A 70 -3.69 -7.00 -6.03
CA LEU A 70 -3.38 -5.89 -6.96
C LEU A 70 -2.00 -6.05 -7.60
N VAL A 71 -0.98 -6.37 -6.82
CA VAL A 71 0.39 -6.51 -7.34
C VAL A 71 0.49 -7.71 -8.29
N SER A 72 -0.21 -8.80 -7.99
CA SER A 72 -0.27 -9.97 -8.88
C SER A 72 -0.95 -9.63 -10.20
N PHE A 73 -2.03 -8.85 -10.19
CA PHE A 73 -2.67 -8.35 -11.41
C PHE A 73 -1.69 -7.52 -12.25
N LEU A 74 -1.02 -6.53 -11.63
CA LEU A 74 -0.04 -5.66 -12.30
C LEU A 74 1.22 -6.39 -12.80
N ALA A 75 1.47 -7.61 -12.32
CA ALA A 75 2.57 -8.47 -12.74
C ALA A 75 2.13 -9.56 -13.73
N SER A 76 0.84 -9.64 -14.04
CA SER A 76 0.25 -10.65 -14.93
C SER A 76 -0.01 -10.09 -16.32
N ASP A 77 -0.20 -11.01 -17.27
CA ASP A 77 -0.55 -10.70 -18.66
C ASP A 77 -1.88 -9.94 -18.78
N ASP A 78 -2.77 -10.05 -17.78
CA ASP A 78 -4.04 -9.31 -17.75
C ASP A 78 -3.87 -7.78 -17.65
N SER A 79 -2.63 -7.32 -17.42
CA SER A 79 -2.26 -5.90 -17.30
C SER A 79 -1.25 -5.43 -18.36
N ASP A 80 -1.08 -6.16 -19.46
CA ASP A 80 -0.05 -5.92 -20.50
C ASP A 80 -0.07 -4.53 -21.18
N TYR A 81 -1.16 -3.76 -20.99
CA TYR A 81 -1.31 -2.39 -21.50
C TYR A 81 -1.31 -1.31 -20.40
N ILE A 82 -0.94 -1.66 -19.16
CA ILE A 82 -0.93 -0.74 -18.00
C ILE A 82 0.53 -0.50 -17.57
N THR A 83 1.04 0.71 -17.79
CA THR A 83 2.42 1.13 -17.47
C THR A 83 2.52 2.63 -17.20
#